data_AF-J4XJH2-F1
#
_entry.id   AF-J4XJH2-F1
#
_cell.length_a   1.000
_cell.length_b   1.000
_cell.length_c   1.000
_cell.angle_alpha   90.00
_cell.angle_beta   90.00
_cell.angle_gamma   90.00
#
_symmetry.space_group_name_H-M   'P 1'
#
loop_
_entity.id
_entity.type
_entity.pdbx_description
1 polymer ?
#
loop_
_entity_poly.entity_id
_entity_poly.type
_entity_poly.pdbx_seq_one_letter_code
_entity_poly.pdbx_strand_id
1 'polypeptide(L)'
;MGKHDVREVIRMACWDERGCDADMQSYCPHCLGHDYCPADCKYAACKLPQHRVAVGFEILDNPDVDRSIPVKEQCRSCMFFINHGPKVGSGAVSARGEGMPELEGVWAPIRH
;
A
#
# COMPACT_ATOMS: atom_id res chain seq x y z
N MET A 1 6.81 -15.05 -32.26
CA MET A 1 6.22 -13.70 -32.32
C MET A 1 4.85 -13.74 -31.64
N GLY A 2 4.80 -14.04 -30.34
CA GLY A 2 4.52 -13.04 -29.27
C GLY A 2 3.10 -13.31 -28.72
N LYS A 3 2.68 -12.96 -27.49
CA LYS A 3 3.32 -12.44 -26.27
C LYS A 3 2.75 -13.28 -25.09
N HIS A 4 3.16 -13.18 -23.82
CA HIS A 4 4.24 -12.41 -23.21
C HIS A 4 5.33 -13.39 -22.71
N ASP A 5 5.62 -13.40 -21.41
CA ASP A 5 6.68 -14.10 -20.68
C ASP A 5 6.24 -14.15 -19.19
N VAL A 6 6.62 -15.19 -18.44
CA VAL A 6 6.32 -15.36 -17.00
C VAL A 6 7.11 -14.37 -16.12
N ARG A 7 7.97 -13.53 -16.70
CA ARG A 7 8.75 -12.46 -16.06
C ARG A 7 8.02 -11.11 -15.94
N GLU A 8 6.81 -10.97 -16.48
CA GLU A 8 5.98 -9.77 -16.35
C GLU A 8 4.90 -10.06 -15.30
N VAL A 9 4.91 -9.50 -14.08
CA VAL A 9 5.23 -8.11 -13.73
C VAL A 9 6.07 -8.03 -12.43
N ILE A 10 7.29 -7.47 -12.50
CA ILE A 10 7.80 -6.68 -11.36
C ILE A 10 6.93 -5.42 -11.32
N ARG A 11 5.82 -5.50 -10.58
CA ARG A 11 4.87 -4.38 -10.51
C ARG A 11 5.53 -3.28 -9.68
N MET A 12 6.06 -2.28 -10.38
CA MET A 12 6.95 -1.21 -9.87
C MET A 12 6.35 -0.35 -8.75
N ALA A 13 5.08 -0.57 -8.39
CA ALA A 13 4.36 0.10 -7.31
C ALA A 13 3.44 -0.86 -6.51
N CYS A 14 3.82 -2.13 -6.33
CA CYS A 14 2.96 -3.14 -5.68
C CYS A 14 2.58 -2.86 -4.20
N TRP A 15 3.15 -1.82 -3.61
CA TRP A 15 2.85 -1.31 -2.28
C TRP A 15 1.59 -0.44 -2.24
N ASP A 16 1.12 0.08 -3.38
CA ASP A 16 -0.10 0.87 -3.49
C ASP A 16 -1.39 0.01 -3.51
N GLU A 17 -1.24 -1.31 -3.60
CA GLU A 17 -2.37 -2.25 -3.69
C GLU A 17 -2.68 -2.97 -2.37
N ARG A 18 -3.96 -3.00 -1.96
CA ARG A 18 -4.43 -3.75 -0.78
C ARG A 18 -4.29 -5.28 -0.93
N GLY A 19 -4.36 -5.82 -2.15
CA GLY A 19 -4.29 -7.27 -2.42
C GLY A 19 -5.62 -8.04 -2.22
N CYS A 20 -6.65 -7.38 -1.69
CA CYS A 20 -8.03 -7.85 -1.65
C CYS A 20 -8.66 -7.92 -3.06
N ASP A 21 -9.62 -8.82 -3.27
CA ASP A 21 -10.53 -8.77 -4.43
C ASP A 21 -11.52 -7.59 -4.34
N ALA A 22 -12.25 -7.33 -5.44
CA ALA A 22 -13.16 -6.18 -5.54
C ALA A 22 -14.28 -6.21 -4.51
N ASP A 23 -14.84 -7.40 -4.25
CA ASP A 23 -15.91 -7.59 -3.26
C ASP A 23 -15.40 -7.22 -1.87
N MET A 24 -14.30 -7.84 -1.41
CA MET A 24 -13.70 -7.55 -0.11
C MET A 24 -13.26 -6.07 0.01
N GLN A 25 -12.82 -5.41 -1.07
CA GLN A 25 -12.52 -3.97 -1.02
C GLN A 25 -13.77 -3.11 -0.78
N SER A 26 -14.93 -3.49 -1.32
CA SER A 26 -16.18 -2.71 -1.20
C SER A 26 -16.75 -2.65 0.22
N TYR A 27 -16.46 -3.64 1.07
CA TYR A 27 -16.95 -3.72 2.45
C TYR A 27 -15.84 -3.97 3.50
N CYS A 28 -14.56 -3.72 3.16
CA CYS A 28 -13.45 -4.03 4.06
C CYS A 28 -13.59 -3.29 5.41
N PRO A 29 -13.56 -3.98 6.56
CA PRO A 29 -13.68 -3.32 7.88
C PRO A 29 -12.50 -2.40 8.20
N HIS A 30 -11.39 -2.53 7.46
CA HIS A 30 -10.19 -1.69 7.54
C HIS A 30 -10.09 -0.70 6.37
N CYS A 31 -11.19 -0.39 5.68
CA CYS A 31 -11.27 0.63 4.62
C CYS A 31 -11.57 2.05 5.15
N LEU A 32 -11.58 2.24 6.48
CA LEU A 32 -12.16 3.42 7.14
C LEU A 32 -11.26 4.69 7.12
N GLY A 33 -10.56 4.93 6.02
CA GLY A 33 -9.80 6.17 5.77
C GLY A 33 -8.29 6.00 5.73
N HIS A 34 -7.59 6.82 6.53
CA HIS A 34 -6.14 7.04 6.42
C HIS A 34 -5.25 5.93 6.99
N ASP A 35 -5.78 4.88 7.61
CA ASP A 35 -4.94 3.82 8.23
C ASP A 35 -4.30 2.86 7.23
N TYR A 36 -3.30 2.09 7.70
CA TYR A 36 -2.69 1.02 6.92
C TYR A 36 -3.61 -0.21 6.93
N CYS A 37 -3.63 -0.99 5.85
CA CYS A 37 -4.15 -2.36 5.91
C CYS A 37 -3.26 -3.17 6.88
N PRO A 38 -3.83 -3.75 7.96
CA PRO A 38 -3.05 -4.26 9.09
C PRO A 38 -2.30 -5.55 8.73
N ALA A 39 -1.17 -5.80 9.38
CA ALA A 39 -0.28 -6.91 9.06
C ALA A 39 -0.90 -8.32 9.26
N ASP A 40 -1.93 -8.45 10.09
CA ASP A 40 -2.66 -9.69 10.36
C ASP A 40 -3.83 -9.94 9.39
N CYS A 41 -4.15 -8.98 8.51
CA CYS A 41 -5.19 -9.12 7.51
C CYS A 41 -4.86 -10.27 6.55
N LYS A 42 -5.75 -11.28 6.47
CA LYS A 42 -5.67 -12.44 5.55
C LYS A 42 -5.36 -12.07 4.09
N TYR A 43 -5.77 -10.87 3.66
CA TYR A 43 -5.59 -10.38 2.30
C TYR A 43 -4.38 -9.45 2.12
N ALA A 44 -3.76 -8.95 3.20
CA ALA A 44 -2.57 -8.12 3.10
C ALA A 44 -1.37 -8.92 2.56
N ALA A 45 -1.22 -10.18 2.99
CA ALA A 45 -0.10 -11.07 2.69
C ALA A 45 0.39 -10.96 1.23
N CYS A 46 1.61 -10.45 1.04
CA CYS A 46 2.14 -10.21 -0.30
C CYS A 46 2.62 -11.52 -0.95
N LYS A 47 1.92 -11.96 -2.00
CA LYS A 47 2.22 -13.19 -2.74
C LYS A 47 3.14 -13.00 -3.95
N LEU A 48 3.65 -11.78 -4.17
CA LEU A 48 4.50 -11.45 -5.31
C LEU A 48 5.94 -11.98 -5.09
N PRO A 49 6.60 -12.54 -6.12
CA PRO A 49 7.87 -13.25 -5.97
C PRO A 49 9.03 -12.36 -5.48
N GLN A 50 8.96 -11.04 -5.71
CA GLN A 50 9.91 -10.05 -5.20
C GLN A 50 9.73 -9.70 -3.71
N HIS A 51 8.66 -10.13 -3.05
CA HIS A 51 8.48 -9.86 -1.63
C HIS A 51 9.54 -10.60 -0.79
N ARG A 52 10.21 -9.86 0.09
CA ARG A 52 11.11 -10.35 1.15
C ARG A 52 10.95 -9.43 2.35
N VAL A 53 10.93 -9.99 3.55
CA VAL A 53 11.02 -9.19 4.80
C VAL A 53 12.46 -8.70 4.94
N ALA A 54 12.63 -7.43 5.27
CA ALA A 54 13.94 -6.83 5.55
C ALA A 54 14.43 -7.21 6.95
N VAL A 55 15.74 -7.37 7.07
CA VAL A 55 16.46 -7.70 8.31
C VAL A 55 17.67 -6.78 8.37
N GLY A 56 18.01 -6.28 9.56
CA GLY A 56 19.03 -5.25 9.76
C GLY A 56 18.41 -3.95 10.27
N PHE A 57 19.00 -3.35 11.30
CA PHE A 57 18.45 -2.14 11.92
C PHE A 57 18.59 -0.93 10.98
N GLU A 58 19.77 -0.81 10.37
CA GLU A 58 20.12 0.19 9.36
C GLU A 58 19.22 0.17 8.12
N ILE A 59 18.64 -0.99 7.77
CA ILE A 59 17.68 -1.13 6.67
C ILE A 59 16.27 -0.77 7.13
N LEU A 60 15.86 -1.28 8.30
CA LEU A 60 14.51 -1.06 8.85
C LEU A 60 14.28 0.39 9.30
N ASP A 61 15.32 1.07 9.78
CA ASP A 61 15.31 2.46 10.28
C ASP A 61 15.86 3.49 9.27
N ASN A 62 16.18 3.08 8.03
CA ASN A 62 16.67 3.97 6.98
C ASN A 62 15.74 5.20 6.80
N PRO A 63 16.16 6.44 7.11
CA PRO A 63 15.29 7.61 7.15
C PRO A 63 14.88 8.12 5.76
N ASP A 64 15.61 7.74 4.70
CA ASP A 64 15.34 8.20 3.33
C ASP A 64 14.08 7.54 2.74
N VAL A 65 13.64 6.41 3.28
CA VAL A 65 12.49 5.64 2.78
C VAL A 65 11.17 6.24 3.29
N ASP A 66 10.31 6.70 2.39
CA ASP A 66 9.00 7.25 2.76
C ASP A 66 8.00 6.13 3.12
N ARG A 67 8.03 5.70 4.38
CA ARG A 67 7.14 4.66 4.92
C ARG A 67 5.68 5.12 5.09
N SER A 68 5.29 6.33 4.65
CA SER A 68 3.88 6.79 4.63
C SER A 68 3.12 6.37 3.37
N ILE A 69 3.83 6.15 2.26
CA ILE A 69 3.31 5.73 0.97
C ILE A 69 2.56 4.38 0.97
N PRO A 70 3.13 3.27 1.52
CA PRO A 70 2.57 1.94 1.29
C PRO A 70 1.19 1.79 1.95
N VAL A 71 0.25 1.18 1.23
CA VAL A 71 -1.12 0.94 1.73
C VAL A 71 -1.17 -0.15 2.79
N LYS A 72 -0.19 -1.07 2.81
CA LYS A 72 -0.13 -2.22 3.73
C LYS A 72 0.98 -2.03 4.75
N GLU A 73 0.70 -2.31 6.02
CA GLU A 73 1.66 -2.21 7.12
C GLU A 73 2.92 -3.05 6.86
N GLN A 74 2.74 -4.32 6.50
CA GLN A 74 3.80 -5.25 6.09
C GLN A 74 4.69 -4.78 4.91
N CYS A 75 4.28 -3.78 4.12
CA CYS A 75 5.14 -3.22 3.08
C CYS A 75 6.22 -2.29 3.67
N ARG A 76 6.01 -1.71 4.86
CA ARG A 76 6.97 -0.83 5.55
C ARG A 76 8.26 -1.55 5.97
N SER A 77 8.24 -2.87 6.07
CA SER A 77 9.38 -3.76 6.32
C SER A 77 9.71 -4.68 5.13
N CYS A 78 9.16 -4.41 3.94
CA CYS A 78 9.45 -5.19 2.73
C CYS A 78 10.73 -4.68 2.06
N MET A 79 11.73 -5.54 1.87
CA MET A 79 13.01 -5.20 1.25
C MET A 79 12.84 -4.59 -0.16
N PHE A 80 11.89 -5.11 -0.95
CA PHE A 80 11.59 -4.56 -2.28
C PHE A 80 11.05 -3.12 -2.21
N PHE A 81 10.20 -2.81 -1.22
CA PHE A 81 9.71 -1.46 -1.00
C PHE A 81 10.83 -0.54 -0.49
N ILE A 82 11.66 -1.00 0.44
CA ILE A 82 12.78 -0.21 0.99
C ILE A 82 13.79 0.17 -0.11
N ASN A 83 14.06 -0.75 -1.04
CA ASN A 83 15.03 -0.53 -2.12
C ASN A 83 14.46 0.26 -3.32
N HIS A 84 13.19 0.09 -3.67
CA HIS A 84 12.61 0.64 -4.92
C HIS A 84 11.43 1.60 -4.71
N GLY A 85 10.89 1.68 -3.50
CA GLY A 85 9.81 2.60 -3.14
C GLY A 85 10.28 4.06 -3.02
N PRO A 86 9.34 5.01 -2.94
CA PRO A 86 9.66 6.42 -2.92
C PRO A 86 10.54 6.83 -1.74
N LYS A 87 11.33 7.89 -1.97
CA LYS A 87 12.16 8.51 -0.94
C LYS A 87 11.50 9.77 -0.42
N VAL A 88 11.79 10.13 0.82
CA VAL A 88 11.30 11.37 1.44
C VAL A 88 11.68 12.55 0.55
N GLY A 89 10.72 13.43 0.26
CA GLY A 89 10.92 14.59 -0.62
C GLY A 89 10.92 14.30 -2.13
N SER A 90 10.68 13.07 -2.57
CA SER A 90 10.59 12.72 -4.01
C SER A 90 9.33 13.23 -4.73
N GLY A 91 8.39 13.87 -4.02
CA GLY A 91 7.12 14.33 -4.56
C GLY A 91 6.08 13.23 -4.80
N ALA A 92 6.38 11.98 -4.43
CA ALA A 92 5.40 10.90 -4.43
C ALA A 92 4.29 11.17 -3.40
N VAL A 93 3.03 11.04 -3.83
CA VAL A 93 1.86 11.12 -2.95
C VAL A 93 1.50 9.74 -2.41
N SER A 94 1.12 9.66 -1.14
CA SER A 94 0.59 8.42 -0.58
C SER A 94 -0.80 8.17 -1.15
N ALA A 95 -1.09 6.92 -1.54
CA ALA A 95 -2.44 6.49 -1.89
C ALA A 95 -3.45 6.60 -0.71
N ARG A 96 -2.98 7.03 0.47
CA ARG A 96 -3.76 7.25 1.70
C ARG A 96 -4.12 8.71 1.95
N GLY A 97 -3.90 9.65 1.01
CA GLY A 97 -4.59 10.95 1.06
C GLY A 97 -4.07 12.06 0.15
N GLU A 98 -5.02 12.73 -0.51
CA GLU A 98 -5.50 14.00 0.07
C GLU A 98 -6.91 13.76 0.62
N GLY A 99 -7.39 14.65 1.49
CA GLY A 99 -8.75 14.54 2.01
C GLY A 99 -9.78 14.57 0.89
N MET A 100 -10.94 13.95 1.11
CA MET A 100 -12.14 14.34 0.37
C MET A 100 -12.24 15.88 0.41
N PRO A 101 -12.40 16.58 -0.73
CA PRO A 101 -12.68 18.01 -0.67
C PRO A 101 -13.90 18.19 0.22
N GLU A 102 -13.84 19.15 1.15
CA GLU A 102 -14.95 19.49 2.00
C GLU A 102 -16.05 20.12 1.13
N LEU A 103 -16.84 19.24 0.51
CA LEU A 103 -18.05 19.58 -0.23
C LEU A 103 -19.09 19.99 0.81
N GLU A 104 -19.01 21.24 1.25
CA GLU A 104 -19.95 21.82 2.19
C GLU A 104 -21.39 21.55 1.71
N GLY A 105 -22.12 20.72 2.47
CA GLY A 105 -23.58 20.68 2.44
C GLY A 105 -24.31 19.42 1.99
N VAL A 106 -23.66 18.32 1.54
CA VAL A 106 -24.43 17.11 1.07
C VAL A 106 -23.86 15.75 1.50
N TRP A 107 -23.97 15.43 2.80
CA TRP A 107 -24.30 14.05 3.26
C TRP A 107 -24.77 14.07 4.72
N ALA A 108 -26.07 13.88 4.95
CA ALA A 108 -26.59 13.57 6.28
C ALA A 108 -26.43 12.06 6.55
N PRO A 109 -25.96 11.63 7.73
CA PRO A 109 -25.87 10.20 8.03
C PRO A 109 -27.27 9.59 8.13
N ILE A 110 -27.57 8.61 7.28
CA ILE A 110 -28.78 7.80 7.39
C ILE A 110 -28.68 7.01 8.70
N ARG A 111 -29.57 7.33 9.65
CA ARG A 111 -29.78 6.54 10.86
C ARG A 111 -30.62 5.30 10.52
N HIS A 112 -30.12 4.14 10.87
CA HIS A 112 -30.89 2.93 11.15
C HIS A 112 -30.43 2.41 12.52
#